data_AF-A0A7X8M0G2-F1
#
_entry.id   AF-A0A7X8M0G2-F1
#
_cell.length_a   1.000
_cell.length_b   1.000
_cell.length_c   1.000
_cell.angle_alpha   90.00
_cell.angle_beta   90.00
_cell.angle_gamma   90.00
#
_symmetry.space_group_name_H-M   'P 1'
#
loop_
_entity.id
_entity.type
_entity.pdbx_description
1 polymer ?
#
loop_
_entity_poly.entity_id
_entity_poly.type
_entity_poly.pdbx_seq_one_letter_code
_entity_poly.pdbx_strand_id
1 'polypeptide(L)'
;MQGKTLYTILLSIIAVLTLALAVMVIFVFTAFNSNTANPSQETQKPLIERAVPKEEQAELKLFENPDGSNEAVFNIKSTETHPNSFLMVSVSIIYDGGKRNRLLEERKLLLEKNLSMLKQACIKYFMNQSFEELGEEDAMEQARNALKVSFNEIVRTDSEDMIIIDVVFDKWIRQ
;
A
#
# COMPACT_ATOMS: atom_id res chain seq x y z
N MET A 1 20.82 -55.80 -12.81
CA MET A 1 21.00 -54.98 -11.58
C MET A 1 21.10 -53.47 -11.84
N GLN A 2 20.86 -52.94 -13.06
CA GLN A 2 20.94 -51.50 -13.37
C GLN A 2 19.76 -50.65 -12.84
N GLY A 3 18.57 -51.22 -12.64
CA GLY A 3 17.41 -50.45 -12.17
C GLY A 3 17.54 -49.96 -10.73
N LYS A 4 18.13 -50.75 -9.82
CA LYS A 4 18.30 -50.38 -8.41
C LYS A 4 19.18 -49.13 -8.25
N THR A 5 20.26 -49.03 -9.03
CA THR A 5 21.18 -47.88 -8.96
C THR A 5 20.51 -46.59 -9.42
N LEU A 6 19.64 -46.64 -10.43
CA LEU A 6 18.94 -45.46 -10.94
C LEU A 6 17.92 -44.91 -9.93
N TYR A 7 17.17 -45.79 -9.26
CA TYR A 7 16.26 -45.37 -8.19
C TYR A 7 17.01 -44.78 -6.99
N THR A 8 18.17 -45.32 -6.63
CA THR A 8 19.00 -44.75 -5.55
C THR A 8 19.54 -43.36 -5.91
N ILE A 9 19.96 -43.15 -7.15
CA ILE A 9 20.41 -41.83 -7.62
C ILE A 9 19.24 -40.84 -7.61
N LEU A 10 18.09 -41.22 -8.16
CA LEU A 10 16.90 -40.36 -8.14
C LEU A 10 16.47 -40.01 -6.72
N LEU A 11 16.48 -40.98 -5.80
CA LEU A 11 16.16 -40.77 -4.40
C LEU A 11 17.13 -39.80 -3.72
N SER A 12 18.43 -39.88 -4.03
CA SER A 12 19.44 -38.96 -3.50
C SER A 12 19.24 -37.52 -3.98
N ILE A 13 18.82 -37.33 -5.24
CA ILE A 13 18.54 -36.00 -5.80
C ILE A 13 17.33 -35.37 -5.11
N ILE A 14 16.26 -36.14 -4.91
CA ILE A 14 15.07 -35.68 -4.20
C ILE A 14 15.41 -35.32 -2.74
N ALA A 15 16.25 -36.13 -2.08
CA ALA A 15 16.70 -35.85 -0.72
C ALA A 15 17.50 -34.53 -0.61
N VAL A 16 18.39 -34.26 -1.56
CA VAL A 16 19.18 -33.01 -1.57
C VAL A 16 18.30 -31.80 -1.90
N LEU A 17 17.40 -31.92 -2.87
CA LEU A 17 16.48 -30.84 -3.25
C LEU A 17 15.51 -30.47 -2.10
N THR A 18 14.98 -31.47 -1.40
CA THR A 18 14.08 -31.24 -0.25
C THR A 18 14.82 -30.62 0.94
N LEU A 19 16.07 -31.03 1.20
CA LEU A 19 16.91 -30.41 2.23
C LEU A 19 17.21 -28.94 1.91
N ALA A 20 17.54 -28.63 0.65
CA ALA A 20 17.81 -27.25 0.22
C ALA A 20 16.57 -26.36 0.37
N LEU A 21 15.38 -26.86 0.01
CA LEU A 21 14.12 -26.14 0.18
C LEU A 21 13.83 -25.85 1.66
N ALA A 22 14.05 -26.83 2.54
CA ALA A 22 13.85 -26.66 3.99
C ALA A 22 14.78 -25.59 4.59
N VAL A 23 16.05 -25.56 4.18
CA VAL A 23 17.00 -24.53 4.61
C VAL A 23 16.56 -23.15 4.12
N MET A 24 16.08 -23.03 2.89
CA MET A 24 15.57 -21.77 2.35
C MET A 24 14.35 -21.27 3.14
N VAL A 25 13.40 -22.15 3.49
CA VAL A 25 12.22 -21.79 4.30
C VAL A 25 12.65 -21.29 5.68
N ILE A 26 13.58 -21.98 6.35
CA ILE A 26 14.12 -21.56 7.65
C ILE A 26 14.82 -20.21 7.51
N PHE A 27 15.65 -20.02 6.48
CA PHE A 27 16.35 -18.75 6.25
C PHE A 27 15.38 -17.59 6.05
N VAL A 28 14.37 -17.76 5.19
CA VAL A 28 13.33 -16.74 4.96
C VAL A 28 12.60 -16.43 6.27
N PHE A 29 12.20 -17.46 7.03
CA PHE A 29 11.57 -17.21 8.32
C PHE A 29 12.52 -16.51 9.31
N THR A 30 13.79 -16.91 9.45
CA THR A 30 14.69 -16.26 10.42
C THR A 30 15.17 -14.88 9.99
N ALA A 31 15.33 -14.62 8.70
CA ALA A 31 15.82 -13.35 8.17
C ALA A 31 14.70 -12.31 8.00
N PHE A 32 13.49 -12.74 7.64
CA PHE A 32 12.33 -11.83 7.52
C PHE A 32 11.47 -11.78 8.79
N ASN A 33 11.49 -12.80 9.66
CA ASN A 33 10.87 -12.76 11.01
C ASN A 33 11.84 -12.30 12.10
N SER A 34 13.08 -11.94 11.77
CA SER A 34 13.84 -11.08 12.68
C SER A 34 13.20 -9.70 12.64
N ASN A 35 12.17 -9.52 13.49
CA ASN A 35 11.84 -8.25 14.12
C ASN A 35 13.06 -7.80 14.95
N THR A 36 14.18 -7.57 14.27
CA THR A 36 15.31 -6.83 14.81
C THR A 36 14.83 -5.40 14.79
N ALA A 37 14.22 -5.00 15.91
CA ALA A 37 14.04 -3.61 16.25
C ALA A 37 15.37 -2.89 15.98
N ASN A 38 15.37 -2.07 14.94
CA ASN A 38 16.46 -1.15 14.64
C ASN A 38 16.63 -0.26 15.88
N PRO A 39 17.77 -0.26 16.60
CA PRO A 39 17.93 0.54 17.81
C PRO A 39 18.23 2.03 17.51
N SER A 40 17.92 2.51 16.31
CA SER A 40 18.28 3.86 15.85
C SER A 40 17.11 4.70 15.32
N GLN A 41 15.87 4.24 15.46
CA GLN A 41 14.72 5.14 15.27
C GLN A 41 14.38 5.74 16.63
N GLU A 42 14.69 7.03 16.79
CA GLU A 42 14.00 7.87 17.78
C GLU A 42 12.52 7.48 17.74
N THR A 43 12.01 7.00 18.88
CA THR A 43 10.63 6.53 19.02
C THR A 43 9.70 7.69 18.71
N GLN A 44 9.37 7.87 17.44
CA GLN A 44 8.35 8.80 16.99
C GLN A 44 7.07 8.40 17.72
N LYS A 45 6.47 9.35 18.45
CA LYS A 45 5.25 9.08 19.20
C LYS A 45 4.24 8.37 18.29
N PRO A 46 3.62 7.26 18.75
CA PRO A 46 2.62 6.56 17.97
C PRO A 46 1.46 7.52 17.68
N LEU A 47 1.03 7.55 16.42
CA LEU A 47 -0.16 8.28 16.01
C LEU A 47 -1.36 7.73 16.81
N ILE A 48 -2.16 8.62 17.39
CA ILE A 48 -3.31 8.23 18.22
C ILE A 48 -4.49 7.90 17.29
N GLU A 49 -4.74 6.61 17.07
CA GLU A 49 -5.89 6.14 16.31
C GLU A 49 -7.17 6.25 17.17
N ARG A 50 -8.11 7.09 16.75
CA ARG A 50 -9.44 7.18 17.36
C ARG A 50 -10.40 6.29 16.58
N ALA A 51 -11.26 5.53 17.26
CA ALA A 51 -12.44 4.95 16.63
C ALA A 51 -13.42 6.09 16.26
N VAL A 52 -13.45 6.48 14.98
CA VAL A 52 -14.29 7.59 14.48
C VAL A 52 -15.65 7.05 14.01
N PRO A 53 -16.76 7.47 14.64
CA PRO A 53 -18.11 7.13 14.15
C PRO A 53 -18.31 7.60 12.71
N LYS A 54 -19.07 6.86 11.90
CA LYS A 54 -19.35 7.23 10.50
C LYS A 54 -19.88 8.66 10.31
N GLU A 55 -20.63 9.16 11.30
CA GLU A 55 -21.18 10.53 11.30
C GLU A 55 -20.12 11.63 11.43
N GLU A 56 -18.94 11.28 11.95
CA GLU A 56 -17.78 12.17 12.10
C GLU A 56 -16.74 11.98 10.99
N GLN A 57 -17.05 11.17 9.98
CA GLN A 57 -16.16 10.94 8.84
C GLN A 57 -16.54 11.88 7.70
N ALA A 58 -15.53 12.46 7.07
CA ALA A 58 -15.68 13.28 5.88
C ALA A 58 -14.82 12.70 4.75
N GLU A 59 -15.24 12.97 3.51
CA GLU A 59 -14.57 12.49 2.31
C GLU A 59 -13.94 13.68 1.55
N LEU A 60 -12.73 13.47 1.05
CA LEU A 60 -12.05 14.37 0.13
C LEU A 60 -11.64 13.61 -1.13
N LYS A 61 -12.15 14.05 -2.28
CA LYS A 61 -11.75 13.54 -3.59
C LYS A 61 -10.39 14.11 -3.97
N LEU A 62 -9.40 13.26 -4.21
CA LEU A 62 -8.04 13.70 -4.52
C LEU A 62 -7.94 14.30 -5.93
N PHE A 63 -8.63 13.71 -6.91
CA PHE A 63 -8.49 14.03 -8.33
C PHE A 63 -9.80 14.54 -8.92
N GLU A 64 -10.45 15.46 -8.20
CA GLU A 64 -11.66 16.11 -8.70
C GLU A 64 -11.33 16.94 -9.95
N ASN A 65 -11.89 16.52 -11.08
CA ASN A 65 -11.78 17.16 -12.37
C ASN A 65 -12.90 18.20 -12.54
N PRO A 66 -12.75 19.19 -13.45
CA PRO A 66 -13.76 20.23 -13.70
C PRO A 66 -15.14 19.70 -14.13
N ASP A 67 -15.20 18.45 -14.61
CA ASP A 67 -16.42 17.75 -15.01
C ASP A 67 -17.12 17.02 -13.83
N GLY A 68 -16.56 17.12 -12.61
CA GLY A 68 -17.06 16.45 -11.41
C GLY A 68 -16.63 15.00 -11.26
N SER A 69 -15.84 14.45 -12.19
CA SER A 69 -15.24 13.12 -12.06
C SER A 69 -14.07 13.14 -11.07
N ASN A 70 -13.84 12.03 -10.38
CA ASN A 70 -12.67 11.85 -9.48
C ASN A 70 -11.68 10.87 -10.10
N GLU A 71 -11.37 11.01 -11.37
CA GLU A 71 -10.63 9.99 -12.12
C GLU A 71 -9.22 10.49 -12.46
N ALA A 72 -8.22 9.66 -12.13
CA ALA A 72 -6.84 9.90 -12.50
C ALA A 72 -6.24 8.70 -13.21
N VAL A 73 -5.38 9.00 -14.19
CA VAL A 73 -4.61 8.00 -14.93
C VAL A 73 -3.16 8.07 -14.48
N PHE A 74 -2.62 6.92 -14.07
CA PHE A 74 -1.25 6.77 -13.62
C PHE A 74 -0.51 5.82 -14.55
N ASN A 75 0.71 6.20 -14.93
CA ASN A 75 1.63 5.24 -15.53
C ASN A 75 2.08 4.25 -14.48
N ILE A 76 2.18 2.98 -14.86
CA ILE A 76 2.65 1.90 -14.00
C ILE A 76 3.99 1.38 -14.52
N LYS A 77 4.66 0.54 -13.73
CA LYS A 77 5.95 -0.04 -14.08
C LYS A 77 5.81 -0.91 -15.33
N SER A 78 6.50 -0.53 -16.40
CA SER A 78 6.54 -1.31 -17.63
C SER A 78 7.21 -2.67 -17.42
N THR A 79 6.62 -3.71 -17.99
CA THR A 79 7.18 -5.06 -18.08
C THR A 79 7.35 -5.46 -19.55
N GLU A 80 8.05 -6.57 -19.83
CA GLU A 80 8.21 -7.06 -21.21
C GLU A 80 6.87 -7.48 -21.84
N THR A 81 5.94 -7.97 -21.02
CA THR A 81 4.59 -8.41 -21.39
C THR A 81 3.61 -7.24 -21.52
N HIS A 82 3.80 -6.19 -20.73
CA HIS A 82 2.93 -5.02 -20.67
C HIS A 82 3.73 -3.71 -20.79
N PRO A 83 4.26 -3.40 -21.99
CA PRO A 83 4.92 -2.13 -22.24
C PRO A 83 3.88 -0.99 -22.33
N ASN A 84 4.13 0.11 -21.62
CA ASN A 84 3.28 1.32 -21.62
C ASN A 84 1.87 1.14 -21.03
N SER A 85 1.69 0.22 -20.08
CA SER A 85 0.43 0.09 -19.36
C SER A 85 0.18 1.24 -18.38
N PHE A 86 -1.10 1.47 -18.09
CA PHE A 86 -1.57 2.50 -17.17
C PHE A 86 -2.72 2.01 -16.29
N LEU A 87 -2.88 2.67 -15.15
CA LEU A 87 -3.96 2.45 -14.20
C LEU A 87 -4.85 3.70 -14.16
N MET A 88 -6.13 3.53 -14.45
CA MET A 88 -7.16 4.53 -14.20
C MET A 88 -7.85 4.20 -12.87
N VAL A 89 -7.74 5.12 -11.91
CA VAL A 89 -8.24 4.92 -10.55
C VAL A 89 -8.92 6.18 -10.02
N SER A 90 -9.99 5.99 -9.24
CA SER A 90 -10.58 7.05 -8.42
C SER A 90 -10.03 6.93 -7.01
N VAL A 91 -9.55 8.02 -6.42
CA VAL A 91 -8.97 8.00 -5.07
C VAL A 91 -9.68 9.04 -4.20
N SER A 92 -10.27 8.59 -3.11
CA SER A 92 -10.89 9.43 -2.09
C SER A 92 -10.26 9.17 -0.73
N ILE A 93 -10.04 10.23 0.04
CA ILE A 93 -9.53 10.17 1.41
C ILE A 93 -10.71 10.28 2.36
N ILE A 94 -10.86 9.31 3.26
CA ILE A 94 -11.76 9.39 4.40
C ILE A 94 -10.97 9.90 5.60
N TYR A 95 -11.38 11.04 6.14
CA TYR A 95 -10.70 11.69 7.26
C TYR A 95 -11.66 11.97 8.41
N ASP A 96 -11.08 12.10 9.60
CA ASP A 96 -11.80 12.41 10.82
C ASP A 96 -12.18 13.90 10.85
N GLY A 97 -13.46 14.24 10.93
CA GLY A 97 -13.96 15.61 11.13
C GLY A 97 -13.85 16.09 12.58
N GLY A 98 -13.39 15.25 13.49
CA GLY A 98 -13.33 15.52 14.93
C GLY A 98 -14.69 15.34 15.61
N LYS A 99 -14.70 15.41 16.95
CA LYS A 99 -15.94 15.22 17.74
C LYS A 99 -17.04 16.18 17.25
N ARG A 100 -18.18 15.63 16.82
CA ARG A 100 -19.31 16.38 16.23
C ARG A 100 -18.90 17.26 15.04
N ASN A 101 -17.94 16.83 14.22
CA ASN A 101 -17.44 17.56 13.05
C ASN A 101 -16.88 18.97 13.31
N ARG A 102 -16.44 19.24 14.54
CA ARG A 102 -15.92 20.56 14.93
C ARG A 102 -14.60 20.94 14.23
N LEU A 103 -13.86 19.96 13.74
CA LEU A 103 -12.55 20.15 13.08
C LEU A 103 -12.64 19.88 11.57
N LEU A 104 -13.85 19.73 11.02
CA LEU A 104 -14.05 19.33 9.63
C LEU A 104 -13.41 20.34 8.67
N GLU A 105 -13.72 21.62 8.80
CA GLU A 105 -13.18 22.68 7.94
C GLU A 105 -11.66 22.83 8.10
N GLU A 106 -11.15 22.75 9.34
CA GLU A 106 -9.71 22.86 9.61
C GLU A 106 -8.93 21.72 8.95
N ARG A 107 -9.40 20.48 9.11
CA ARG A 107 -8.76 19.29 8.55
C ARG A 107 -8.93 19.20 7.04
N LYS A 108 -10.05 19.67 6.51
CA LYS A 108 -10.23 19.85 5.07
C LYS A 108 -9.19 20.80 4.50
N LEU A 109 -9.03 21.98 5.10
CA LEU A 109 -8.04 22.97 4.66
C LEU A 109 -6.61 22.42 4.75
N LEU A 110 -6.32 21.62 5.78
CA LEU A 110 -5.04 20.95 5.96
C LEU A 110 -4.73 19.96 4.83
N LEU A 111 -5.72 19.15 4.44
CA LEU A 111 -5.60 18.22 3.33
C LEU A 111 -5.47 18.95 1.99
N GLU A 112 -6.23 20.02 1.78
CA GLU A 112 -6.16 20.87 0.59
C GLU A 112 -4.78 21.56 0.46
N LYS A 113 -4.22 22.05 1.57
CA LYS A 113 -2.86 22.63 1.62
C LYS A 113 -1.80 21.61 1.18
N ASN A 114 -1.97 20.35 1.55
CA ASN A 114 -1.05 19.26 1.24
C ASN A 114 -1.43 18.46 -0.02
N LEU A 115 -2.45 18.90 -0.78
CA LEU A 115 -3.04 18.15 -1.88
C LEU A 115 -2.00 17.73 -2.93
N SER A 116 -1.06 18.62 -3.28
CA SER A 116 0.00 18.30 -4.25
C SER A 116 0.90 17.16 -3.78
N MET A 117 1.26 17.12 -2.50
CA MET A 117 2.08 16.04 -1.94
C MET A 117 1.31 14.73 -1.85
N LEU A 118 0.02 14.78 -1.49
CA LEU A 118 -0.85 13.61 -1.47
C LEU A 118 -0.99 13.00 -2.88
N LYS A 119 -1.21 13.85 -3.90
CA LYS A 119 -1.23 13.41 -5.31
C LYS A 119 0.10 12.79 -5.73
N GLN A 120 1.21 13.39 -5.34
CA GLN A 120 2.55 12.87 -5.64
C GLN A 120 2.80 11.50 -4.99
N ALA A 121 2.30 11.27 -3.77
CA ALA A 121 2.38 9.96 -3.12
C ALA A 121 1.61 8.89 -3.90
N CYS A 122 0.43 9.20 -4.43
CA CYS A 122 -0.28 8.29 -5.36
C CYS A 122 0.55 7.97 -6.59
N ILE A 123 1.09 9.00 -7.26
CA ILE A 123 1.91 8.83 -8.47
C ILE A 123 3.10 7.91 -8.16
N LYS A 124 3.83 8.18 -7.08
CA LYS A 124 5.00 7.39 -6.67
C LYS A 124 4.63 5.94 -6.35
N TYR A 125 3.50 5.72 -5.67
CA TYR A 125 3.02 4.39 -5.36
C TYR A 125 2.74 3.61 -6.64
N PHE A 126 1.84 4.11 -7.50
CA PHE A 126 1.40 3.39 -8.69
C PHE A 126 2.48 3.22 -9.76
N MET A 127 3.40 4.19 -9.90
CA MET A 127 4.55 4.06 -10.81
C MET A 127 5.50 2.92 -10.43
N ASN A 128 5.51 2.51 -9.15
CA ASN A 128 6.36 1.42 -8.68
C ASN A 128 5.67 0.05 -8.76
N GLN A 129 4.37 0.01 -9.06
CA GLN A 129 3.61 -1.23 -9.21
C GLN A 129 3.58 -1.65 -10.68
N SER A 130 3.63 -2.95 -10.93
CA SER A 130 3.48 -3.58 -12.25
C SER A 130 2.02 -3.94 -12.55
N PHE A 131 1.75 -4.32 -13.80
CA PHE A 131 0.39 -4.70 -14.22
C PHE A 131 -0.11 -5.93 -13.47
N GLU A 132 0.79 -6.89 -13.23
CA GLU A 132 0.54 -8.13 -12.52
C GLU A 132 0.25 -7.89 -11.04
N GLU A 133 1.10 -7.11 -10.36
CA GLU A 133 0.93 -6.74 -8.93
C GLU A 133 -0.41 -6.02 -8.70
N LEU A 134 -0.81 -5.12 -9.60
CA LEU A 134 -2.10 -4.42 -9.49
C LEU A 134 -3.31 -5.31 -9.82
N GLY A 135 -3.08 -6.54 -10.27
CA GLY A 135 -4.10 -7.54 -10.58
C GLY A 135 -4.28 -8.62 -9.53
N GLU A 136 -3.46 -8.64 -8.49
CA GLU A 136 -3.60 -9.55 -7.37
C GLU A 136 -4.89 -9.26 -6.57
N GLU A 137 -5.43 -10.28 -5.90
CA GLU A 137 -6.71 -10.16 -5.17
C GLU A 137 -6.64 -9.12 -4.04
N ASP A 138 -5.46 -8.93 -3.45
CA ASP A 138 -5.19 -8.02 -2.35
C ASP A 138 -4.57 -6.68 -2.79
N ALA A 139 -4.33 -6.47 -4.09
CA ALA A 139 -3.66 -5.28 -4.61
C ALA A 139 -4.33 -3.96 -4.18
N MET A 140 -5.67 -3.95 -4.17
CA MET A 140 -6.44 -2.77 -3.75
C MET A 140 -6.32 -2.51 -2.24
N GLU A 141 -6.28 -3.57 -1.42
CA GLU A 141 -6.10 -3.46 0.03
C GLU A 141 -4.67 -3.02 0.38
N GLN A 142 -3.67 -3.57 -0.30
CA GLN A 142 -2.28 -3.14 -0.18
C GLN A 142 -2.12 -1.65 -0.54
N ALA A 143 -2.74 -1.21 -1.65
CA ALA A 143 -2.72 0.19 -2.07
C ALA A 143 -3.39 1.11 -1.05
N ARG A 144 -4.53 0.70 -0.51
CA ARG A 144 -5.24 1.43 0.55
C ARG A 144 -4.36 1.63 1.77
N ASN A 145 -3.76 0.54 2.27
CA ASN A 145 -2.93 0.57 3.47
C ASN A 145 -1.66 1.41 3.25
N ALA A 146 -0.98 1.23 2.12
CA ALA A 146 0.23 1.98 1.79
C ALA A 146 -0.04 3.48 1.63
N LEU A 147 -1.12 3.87 0.93
CA LEU A 147 -1.49 5.27 0.77
C LEU A 147 -1.99 5.88 2.08
N LYS A 148 -2.77 5.16 2.90
CA LYS A 148 -3.19 5.63 4.23
C LYS A 148 -2.00 6.01 5.11
N VAL A 149 -0.97 5.16 5.14
CA VAL A 149 0.28 5.43 5.88
C VAL A 149 0.98 6.65 5.30
N SER A 150 1.21 6.66 3.99
CA SER A 150 1.91 7.75 3.30
C SER A 150 1.22 9.10 3.48
N PHE A 151 -0.11 9.13 3.41
CA PHE A 151 -0.87 10.36 3.57
C PHE A 151 -0.85 10.88 5.01
N ASN A 152 -0.97 9.99 6.01
CA ASN A 152 -0.83 10.41 7.40
C ASN A 152 0.58 10.95 7.67
N GLU A 153 1.63 10.37 7.10
CA GLU A 153 2.99 10.89 7.21
C GLU A 153 3.15 12.29 6.60
N ILE A 154 2.52 12.54 5.44
CA ILE A 154 2.53 13.87 4.80
C ILE A 154 1.87 14.91 5.71
N VAL A 155 0.66 14.60 6.17
CA VAL A 155 -0.13 15.51 7.02
C VAL A 155 0.50 15.69 8.40
N ARG A 156 1.30 14.71 8.86
CA ARG A 156 2.00 14.77 10.15
C ARG A 156 2.91 15.98 10.29
N THR A 157 3.42 16.50 9.17
CA THR A 157 4.26 17.71 9.16
C THR A 157 3.53 18.92 9.75
N ASP A 158 2.21 18.97 9.59
CA ASP A 158 1.37 20.08 10.04
C ASP A 158 0.45 19.70 11.23
N SER A 159 0.33 18.41 11.62
CA SER A 159 -0.51 17.96 12.74
C SER A 159 0.02 16.68 13.39
N GLU A 160 0.05 16.58 14.73
CA GLU A 160 0.47 15.35 15.42
C GLU A 160 -0.60 14.24 15.44
N ASP A 161 -1.83 14.55 14.99
CA ASP A 161 -2.96 13.62 15.02
C ASP A 161 -3.03 12.73 13.77
N MET A 162 -3.52 11.50 13.94
CA MET A 162 -3.92 10.66 12.81
C MET A 162 -5.25 11.17 12.26
N ILE A 163 -5.19 11.92 11.16
CA ILE A 163 -6.37 12.55 10.57
C ILE A 163 -7.02 11.63 9.53
N ILE A 164 -6.22 10.86 8.80
CA ILE A 164 -6.71 10.04 7.69
C ILE A 164 -7.05 8.65 8.20
N ILE A 165 -8.33 8.32 8.09
CA ILE A 165 -8.92 7.07 8.57
C ILE A 165 -8.77 5.98 7.52
N ASP A 166 -9.08 6.30 6.26
CA ASP A 166 -9.09 5.33 5.18
C ASP A 166 -8.88 5.97 3.79
N VAL A 167 -8.56 5.14 2.80
CA VAL A 167 -8.47 5.50 1.39
C VAL A 167 -9.40 4.60 0.59
N VAL A 168 -10.34 5.23 -0.12
CA VAL A 168 -11.38 4.53 -0.89
C VAL A 168 -11.06 4.66 -2.37
N PHE A 169 -11.25 3.55 -3.09
CA PHE A 169 -11.14 3.50 -4.54
C PHE A 169 -12.48 3.12 -5.15
N ASP A 170 -13.13 4.04 -5.86
CA ASP A 170 -14.42 3.77 -6.52
C ASP A 170 -14.26 3.15 -7.91
N LYS A 171 -13.08 3.32 -8.52
CA LYS A 171 -12.76 2.85 -9.85
C LYS A 171 -11.34 2.32 -9.84
N TRP A 172 -11.13 1.17 -10.47
CA TRP A 172 -9.83 0.51 -10.61
C TRP A 172 -9.76 -0.24 -11.93
N ILE A 173 -9.19 0.41 -12.95
CA ILE A 173 -9.16 -0.11 -14.32
C ILE A 173 -7.71 -0.11 -14.79
N ARG A 174 -7.20 -1.29 -15.14
CA ARG A 174 -5.85 -1.48 -15.70
C ARG A 174 -5.95 -1.65 -17.22
N GLN A 175 -5.07 -1.02 -17.98
CA GLN A 175 -4.99 -1.13 -19.44
C GLN A 175 -3.55 -1.19 -19.94
#